data_AF-A0A8S2Y535-F1
#
_entry.id   AF-A0A8S2Y535-F1
#
_cell.length_a   1.000
_cell.length_b   1.000
_cell.length_c   1.000
_cell.angle_alpha   90.00
_cell.angle_beta   90.00
_cell.angle_gamma   90.00
#
_symmetry.space_group_name_H-M   'P 1'
#
loop_
_entity.id
_entity.type
_entity.pdbx_description
1 polymer ?
#
loop_
_entity_poly.entity_id
_entity_poly.type
_entity_poly.pdbx_seq_one_letter_code
_entity_poly.pdbx_strand_id
1 'polypeptide(L)' 'MNLSETAFITQAKNSPSNKRYFIQWFSPTNEVNICGHATLATAHILFERILNDSLATELIFETKYVGEL' A
#
# COMPACT_ATOMS: atom_id res chain seq x y z
N MET A 1 21.75 -7.98 -2.38
CA MET A 1 20.86 -7.03 -1.68
C MET A 1 20.02 -7.87 -0.74
N ASN A 2 20.21 -7.75 0.59
CA ASN A 2 19.54 -8.54 1.63
C ASN A 2 18.85 -7.64 2.67
N LEU A 3 18.55 -6.40 2.29
CA LEU A 3 17.99 -5.43 3.22
C LEU A 3 16.47 -5.40 3.03
N SER A 4 15.74 -5.62 4.12
CA SER A 4 14.28 -5.62 4.10
C SER A 4 13.76 -4.24 3.70
N GLU A 5 12.88 -4.19 2.71
CA GLU A 5 12.04 -3.03 2.45
C GLU A 5 10.82 -3.05 3.39
N THR A 6 10.44 -1.87 3.90
CA THR A 6 9.24 -1.69 4.72
C THR A 6 8.22 -0.84 3.96
N ALA A 7 6.97 -1.30 3.92
CA ALA A 7 5.85 -0.51 3.40
C ALA A 7 5.08 0.13 4.56
N PHE A 8 4.89 1.44 4.48
CA PHE A 8 4.01 2.18 5.39
C PHE A 8 2.78 2.64 4.62
N ILE A 9 1.60 2.45 5.23
CA ILE A 9 0.32 2.87 4.65
C ILE A 9 -0.40 3.87 5.53
N THR A 10 -1.14 4.79 4.90
CA THR A 10 -2.04 5.72 5.57
C THR A 10 -3.35 5.78 4.81
N GLN A 11 -4.48 5.60 5.50
CA GLN A 11 -5.78 5.66 4.86
C GLN A 11 -6.09 7.08 4.35
N ALA A 12 -6.61 7.19 3.13
CA ALA A 12 -6.99 8.48 2.57
C ALA A 12 -8.23 9.02 3.30
N LYS A 13 -8.11 10.20 3.92
CA LYS A 13 -9.09 10.78 4.85
C LYS A 13 -10.48 11.07 4.24
N ASN A 14 -10.61 11.04 2.91
CA ASN A 14 -11.84 11.37 2.18
C ASN A 14 -12.22 10.30 1.15
N SER A 15 -11.78 9.05 1.30
CA SER A 15 -12.15 8.00 0.35
C SER A 15 -13.59 7.53 0.60
N PRO A 16 -14.52 7.68 -0.37
CA PRO A 16 -15.92 7.30 -0.19
C PRO A 16 -16.10 5.79 0.07
N SER A 17 -15.12 4.97 -0.32
CA SER A 17 -15.16 3.52 -0.21
C SER A 17 -14.23 2.95 0.87
N ASN A 18 -13.49 3.78 1.61
CA ASN A 18 -12.41 3.35 2.52
C ASN A 18 -11.32 2.45 1.89
N LYS A 19 -11.26 2.36 0.55
CA LYS A 19 -10.37 1.49 -0.23
C LYS A 19 -9.16 2.20 -0.84
N ARG A 20 -8.95 3.48 -0.50
CA ARG A 20 -7.77 4.26 -0.92
C ARG A 20 -6.79 4.46 0.21
N TYR A 21 -5.52 4.17 -0.07
CA TYR A 21 -4.42 4.31 0.87
C TYR A 21 -3.24 5.00 0.21
N PHE A 22 -2.56 5.87 0.93
CA PHE A 22 -1.21 6.28 0.57
C PHE A 22 -0.24 5.19 0.98
N ILE A 23 0.67 4.78 0.09
CA ILE A 23 1.74 3.84 0.38
C ILE A 23 3.12 4.47 0.10
N GLN A 24 4.06 4.20 0.98
CA GLN A 24 5.47 4.58 0.84
C GLN A 24 6.35 3.38 1.18
N TRP A 25 7.45 3.23 0.44
CA TRP A 25 8.40 2.15 0.64
C TRP A 25 9.73 2.71 1.10
N PHE A 26 10.33 2.05 2.08
CA PHE A 26 11.62 2.45 2.63
C PHE A 26 12.56 1.26 2.64
N SER A 27 13.74 1.47 2.08
CA SER A 27 14.92 0.71 2.46
C SER A 27 15.38 1.18 3.86
N PRO A 28 16.35 0.50 4.51
CA PRO A 28 16.85 0.96 5.81
C PRO A 28 17.41 2.38 5.82
N THR A 29 17.79 2.94 4.68
CA THR A 29 18.45 4.25 4.60
C THR A 29 17.59 5.33 3.94
N ASN A 30 16.70 4.97 3.02
CA ASN A 30 15.98 5.94 2.19
C ASN A 30 14.60 5.43 1.71
N GLU A 31 13.72 6.38 1.42
CA GLU A 31 12.49 6.13 0.65
C GLU A 31 12.85 5.67 -0.77
N VAL A 32 12.13 4.67 -1.28
CA VAL A 32 12.29 4.13 -2.63
C VAL A 32 11.01 4.32 -3.44
N ASN A 33 11.15 4.47 -4.76
CA ASN A 33 10.03 4.84 -5.62
C ASN A 33 8.94 3.76 -5.66
N ILE A 34 9.32 2.48 -5.70
CA ILE A 34 8.37 1.37 -5.74
C ILE A 34 9.02 0.08 -5.21
N CYS A 35 8.24 -0.75 -4.52
CA CYS A 35 8.63 -2.12 -4.17
C CYS A 35 7.43 -3.07 -4.35
N GLY A 36 7.35 -3.73 -5.51
CA GLY A 36 6.16 -4.51 -5.90
C GLY A 36 5.78 -5.64 -4.93
N HIS A 37 6.76 -6.35 -4.37
CA HIS A 37 6.49 -7.43 -3.40
C HIS A 37 5.86 -6.89 -2.10
N ALA A 38 6.37 -5.75 -1.62
CA ALA A 38 5.82 -5.10 -0.44
C ALA A 38 4.42 -4.53 -0.71
N THR A 39 4.17 -4.00 -1.93
CA THR A 39 2.83 -3.58 -2.35
C THR A 39 1.84 -4.73 -2.34
N LEU A 40 2.19 -5.87 -2.95
CA LEU A 40 1.32 -7.04 -3.03
C LEU A 40 1.04 -7.63 -1.65
N ALA A 41 2.07 -7.76 -0.80
CA ALA A 41 1.91 -8.23 0.58
C ALA A 41 1.00 -7.29 1.39
N THR A 42 1.14 -5.98 1.22
CA THR A 42 0.29 -4.98 1.87
C THR A 42 -1.16 -5.08 1.40
N ALA A 43 -1.38 -5.23 0.09
CA ALA A 43 -2.71 -5.40 -0.49
C ALA A 43 -3.41 -6.63 0.09
N HIS A 44 -2.70 -7.76 0.15
CA HIS A 44 -3.22 -9.01 0.71
C HIS A 44 -3.69 -8.84 2.16
N ILE A 45 -2.86 -8.24 3.01
CA ILE A 45 -3.24 -7.97 4.41
C ILE A 45 -4.41 -7.00 4.51
N LEU A 46 -4.49 -5.98 3.66
CA LEU A 46 -5.62 -5.05 3.65
C LEU A 46 -6.93 -5.75 3.28
N PHE A 47 -6.92 -6.61 2.26
CA PHE A 47 -8.09 -7.41 1.91
C PHE A 47 -8.49 -8.38 3.03
N GLU A 48 -7.53 -9.11 3.61
CA GLU A 48 -7.83 -10.14 4.60
C GLU A 48 -8.22 -9.60 5.97
N ARG A 49 -7.63 -8.50 6.42
CA ARG A 49 -7.69 -8.09 7.84
C ARG A 49 -8.33 -6.75 8.10
N ILE A 50 -8.33 -5.83 7.14
CA ILE A 50 -8.81 -4.46 7.37
C ILE A 50 -10.13 -4.21 6.67
N LEU A 51 -10.21 -4.49 5.37
CA LEU A 51 -11.43 -4.22 4.61
C LEU A 51 -12.55 -5.18 4.99
N ASN A 52 -12.22 -6.44 5.32
CA ASN A 52 -13.17 -7.48 5.74
C ASN A 52 -14.42 -7.54 4.85
N ASP A 53 -14.25 -7.16 3.58
CA ASP A 53 -15.28 -6.98 2.58
C ASP A 53 -14.99 -8.01 1.49
N SER A 54 -15.68 -9.15 1.57
CA SER A 54 -15.53 -10.25 0.60
C SER A 54 -15.96 -9.86 -0.82
N LEU A 55 -16.56 -8.68 -1.01
CA LEU A 55 -16.93 -8.13 -2.32
C LEU A 55 -15.92 -7.08 -2.81
N ALA A 56 -14.92 -6.71 -2.00
CA ALA A 56 -13.87 -5.80 -2.44
C ALA A 56 -12.97 -6.50 -3.47
N THR A 57 -13.13 -6.11 -4.73
CA THR A 57 -12.30 -6.59 -5.84
C THR A 57 -11.13 -5.66 -6.16
N GLU A 58 -11.13 -4.46 -5.58
CA GLU A 58 -10.19 -3.40 -5.91
C GLU A 58 -9.78 -2.64 -4.66
N LEU A 59 -8.50 -2.29 -4.63
CA LEU A 59 -7.82 -1.47 -3.64
C LEU A 59 -6.91 -0.53 -4.41
N ILE A 60 -6.90 0.75 -4.04
CA ILE A 60 -6.14 1.77 -4.75
C ILE A 60 -5.04 2.30 -3.84
N PHE A 61 -3.81 2.30 -4.34
CA PHE A 61 -2.67 2.89 -3.67
C PHE A 61 -2.23 4.18 -4.34
N GLU A 62 -2.26 5.27 -3.59
CA GLU A 62 -1.68 6.53 -4.02
C GLU A 62 -0.21 6.58 -3.57
N THR A 63 0.67 6.95 -4.49
CA THR A 63 2.10 7.03 -4.24
C THR A 63 2.61 8.44 -4.52
N LYS A 64 3.71 8.80 -3.86
CA LYS A 64 4.32 10.11 -4.03
C LYS A 64 4.99 10.30 -5.40
N TYR A 65 5.55 9.23 -5.98
CA TYR A 65 6.45 9.31 -7.14
C TYR A 65 5.94 8.61 -8.39
N VAL A 66 5.06 7.62 -8.26
CA VAL A 66 4.65 6.72 -9.36
C VAL A 66 3.20 6.93 -9.78
N GLY A 67 2.45 7.75 -9.04
CA GLY A 67 1.02 7.95 -9.23
C GLY A 67 0.16 6.91 -8.52
N GLU A 68 -1.00 6.61 -9.10
CA GLU A 68 -1.96 5.63 -8.59
C GLU A 68 -1.57 4.22 -9.05
N LEU A 69 -1.62 3.26 -8.13
CA LEU A 69 -1.40 1.83 -8.35
C LEU A 69 -2.66 1.03 -8.00
#